data_AF-A0AAW1I2W0-F1
#
_entry.id   AF-A0AAW1I2W0-F1
#
_cell.length_a   1.000
_cell.length_b   1.000
_cell.length_c   1.000
_cell.angle_alpha   90.00
_cell.angle_beta   90.00
_cell.angle_gamma   90.00
#
_symmetry.space_group_name_H-M   'P 1'
#
loop_
_entity.id
_entity.type
_entity.pdbx_description
1 polymer ?
#
loop_
_entity_poly.entity_id
_entity_poly.type
_entity_poly.pdbx_seq_one_letter_code
_entity_poly.pdbx_strand_id
1 'polypeptide(L)'
;MMFKNKTGYPIVEPAHMELAEPSIKDAFGSCVQQGANRVIISPFFLFPGRHWHQDIPSLADAAASEYPGISYLVTAPLGLHELLVDVMKDRIDYCLSHAAGKVDECAVCAGTGRCKMKLQDSKS
;
A
#
# COMPACT_ATOMS: atom_id res chain seq x y z
N MET A 1 10.84 -6.88 -1.17
CA MET A 1 9.54 -6.18 -1.14
C MET A 1 8.55 -6.92 -2.03
N MET A 2 7.32 -7.21 -1.55
CA MET A 2 6.35 -8.06 -2.27
C MET A 2 6.06 -7.58 -3.70
N PHE A 3 5.84 -6.28 -3.89
CA PHE A 3 5.54 -5.69 -5.19
C PHE A 3 6.67 -5.94 -6.21
N LYS A 4 7.91 -5.61 -5.86
CA LYS A 4 9.10 -5.87 -6.69
C LYS A 4 9.19 -7.33 -7.15
N ASN A 5 8.99 -8.26 -6.22
CA ASN A 5 9.13 -9.69 -6.49
C ASN A 5 8.00 -10.27 -7.34
N LYS A 6 6.87 -9.58 -7.48
CA LYS A 6 5.66 -10.09 -8.15
C LYS A 6 5.33 -9.39 -9.47
N THR A 7 5.96 -8.27 -9.77
CA THR A 7 5.55 -7.39 -10.88
C THR A 7 6.62 -7.19 -11.95
N GLY A 8 7.87 -7.56 -11.68
CA GLY A 8 8.98 -7.37 -12.62
C GLY A 8 9.52 -5.94 -12.69
N TYR A 9 9.01 -5.00 -11.89
CA TYR A 9 9.61 -3.67 -11.78
C TYR A 9 11.03 -3.79 -11.16
N PRO A 10 12.08 -3.30 -11.85
CA PRO A 10 13.47 -3.53 -11.44
C PRO A 10 13.86 -2.71 -10.20
N ILE A 11 13.26 -1.53 -10.04
CA ILE A 11 13.54 -0.56 -8.98
C ILE A 11 12.21 -0.25 -8.29
N VAL A 12 12.15 -0.46 -6.98
CA VAL A 12 10.96 -0.21 -6.15
C VAL A 12 11.44 0.20 -4.77
N GLU A 13 11.11 1.42 -4.37
CA GLU A 13 11.44 1.98 -3.07
C GLU A 13 10.15 2.26 -2.28
N PRO A 14 10.08 1.91 -0.98
CA PRO A 14 9.02 2.41 -0.12
C PRO A 14 9.20 3.92 0.06
N ALA A 15 8.11 4.63 0.31
CA ALA A 15 8.15 6.06 0.62
C ALA A 15 7.02 6.39 1.60
N HIS A 16 7.31 7.31 2.50
CA HIS A 16 6.36 7.86 3.46
C HIS A 16 6.17 9.35 3.17
N MET A 17 4.92 9.80 3.24
CA MET A 17 4.60 11.22 3.07
C MET A 17 5.02 12.03 4.30
N GLU A 18 4.78 11.47 5.50
CA GLU A 18 5.09 12.08 6.79
C GLU A 18 5.39 10.98 7.83
N LEU A 19 5.92 11.38 8.99
CA LEU A 19 6.07 10.59 10.24
C LEU A 19 7.01 9.39 10.20
N ALA A 20 7.53 9.01 9.04
CA ALA A 20 8.46 7.92 8.87
C ALA A 20 9.39 8.19 7.69
N GLU A 21 10.51 7.46 7.68
CA GLU A 21 11.48 7.46 6.60
C GLU A 21 11.43 6.11 5.87
N PRO A 22 11.80 6.07 4.58
CA PRO A 22 12.28 7.18 3.75
C PRO A 22 11.16 8.12 3.25
N SER A 23 11.47 9.40 3.10
CA SER A 23 10.57 10.38 2.49
C SER A 23 10.36 10.14 0.99
N ILE A 24 9.36 10.79 0.39
CA ILE A 24 9.14 10.75 -1.07
C ILE A 24 10.38 11.24 -1.83
N LYS A 25 11.06 12.27 -1.33
CA LYS A 25 12.28 12.81 -1.94
C LYS A 25 13.42 11.78 -1.91
N ASP A 26 13.62 11.12 -0.78
CA ASP A 26 14.69 10.12 -0.63
C ASP A 26 14.44 8.90 -1.52
N ALA A 27 13.21 8.41 -1.56
CA ALA A 27 12.82 7.30 -2.41
C ALA A 27 12.96 7.65 -3.91
N PHE A 28 12.56 8.86 -4.31
CA PHE A 28 12.72 9.35 -5.68
C PHE A 28 14.21 9.38 -6.07
N GLY A 29 15.04 10.01 -5.23
CA GLY A 29 16.48 10.09 -5.46
C GLY A 29 17.14 8.71 -5.52
N SER A 30 16.76 7.80 -4.63
CA SER A 30 17.22 6.41 -4.66
C SER A 30 16.88 5.71 -5.98
N CYS A 31 15.66 5.92 -6.51
CA CYS A 31 15.28 5.36 -7.81
C CYS A 31 16.16 5.89 -8.94
N VAL A 32 16.42 7.20 -8.96
CA VAL A 32 17.26 7.84 -9.99
C VAL A 32 18.71 7.38 -9.89
N GLN A 33 19.27 7.27 -8.67
CA GLN A 33 20.63 6.78 -8.44
C GLN A 33 20.83 5.32 -8.89
N GLN A 34 19.76 4.52 -8.83
CA GLN A 34 19.74 3.16 -9.37
C GLN A 34 19.56 3.10 -10.90
N GLY A 35 19.48 4.25 -11.58
CA GLY A 35 19.41 4.36 -13.03
C GLY A 35 18.00 4.51 -13.62
N ALA A 36 16.99 4.82 -12.79
CA ALA A 36 15.65 5.10 -13.31
C ALA A 36 15.63 6.42 -14.12
N ASN A 37 15.07 6.37 -15.34
CA ASN A 37 14.76 7.55 -16.16
C ASN A 37 13.27 7.98 -16.08
N ARG A 38 12.47 7.17 -15.38
CA ARG A 38 11.06 7.41 -15.09
C ARG A 38 10.74 6.93 -13.67
N VAL A 39 10.11 7.79 -12.87
CA VAL A 39 9.67 7.46 -11.50
C VAL A 39 8.14 7.45 -11.42
N ILE A 40 7.57 6.36 -10.94
CA ILE A 40 6.12 6.25 -10.74
C ILE A 40 5.84 6.25 -9.23
N ILE A 41 5.16 7.30 -8.77
CA ILE A 41 4.75 7.44 -7.37
C ILE A 41 3.33 6.88 -7.26
N SER A 42 3.19 5.72 -6.60
CA SER A 42 1.92 5.03 -6.43
C SER A 42 1.45 5.10 -4.98
N PRO A 43 0.43 5.92 -4.65
CA PRO A 43 -0.09 6.03 -3.29
C PRO A 43 -0.81 4.74 -2.86
N PHE A 44 -0.44 4.19 -1.70
CA PHE A 44 -1.12 3.02 -1.12
C PHE A 44 -2.32 3.43 -0.27
N PHE A 45 -3.32 4.08 -0.90
CA PHE A 45 -4.54 4.57 -0.24
C PHE A 45 -5.80 3.92 -0.81
N LEU A 46 -6.80 3.70 0.04
CA LEU A 46 -8.11 3.18 -0.37
C LEU A 46 -9.08 4.26 -0.88
N PHE A 47 -8.87 5.52 -0.51
CA PHE A 47 -9.78 6.61 -0.85
C PHE A 47 -9.01 7.82 -1.40
N PRO A 48 -9.56 8.52 -2.41
CA PRO A 48 -9.04 9.82 -2.81
C PRO A 48 -9.32 10.84 -1.71
N GLY A 49 -8.31 11.61 -1.33
CA GLY A 49 -8.39 12.64 -0.30
C GLY A 49 -7.41 13.78 -0.58
N ARG A 50 -7.35 14.76 0.33
CA ARG A 50 -6.47 15.94 0.17
C ARG A 50 -5.02 15.57 -0.16
N HIS A 51 -4.49 14.57 0.53
CA HIS A 51 -3.12 14.08 0.34
C HIS A 51 -2.82 13.63 -1.08
N TRP A 52 -3.76 12.94 -1.72
CA TRP A 52 -3.59 12.52 -3.11
C TRP A 52 -3.73 13.69 -4.08
N HIS A 53 -4.66 14.62 -3.82
CA HIS A 53 -4.94 15.74 -4.72
C HIS A 53 -3.89 16.85 -4.70
N GLN A 54 -3.18 17.05 -3.59
CA GLN A 54 -2.34 18.23 -3.38
C GLN A 54 -0.95 17.88 -2.86
N ASP A 55 -0.89 17.16 -1.74
CA ASP A 55 0.37 17.02 -0.99
C ASP A 55 1.38 16.11 -1.73
N ILE A 56 0.97 14.93 -2.18
CA ILE A 56 1.85 13.99 -2.90
C ILE A 56 2.35 14.58 -4.24
N PRO A 57 1.49 15.18 -5.10
CA PRO A 57 1.96 15.88 -6.28
C PRO A 57 3.01 16.96 -5.96
N SER A 58 2.74 17.81 -4.97
CA SER A 58 3.68 18.87 -4.57
C SER A 58 5.05 18.32 -4.10
N LEU A 59 5.03 17.24 -3.30
CA LEU A 59 6.25 16.57 -2.85
C LEU A 59 7.01 15.90 -3.99
N ALA A 60 6.29 15.30 -4.95
CA ALA A 60 6.88 14.70 -6.14
C ALA A 60 7.51 15.76 -7.06
N ASP A 61 6.83 16.90 -7.26
CA ASP A 61 7.33 18.03 -8.04
C ASP A 61 8.63 18.59 -7.42
N ALA A 62 8.65 18.76 -6.10
CA ALA A 62 9.85 19.20 -5.38
C ALA A 62 11.01 18.22 -5.55
N ALA A 63 10.76 16.92 -5.39
CA ALA A 63 11.79 15.89 -5.59
C ALA A 63 12.30 15.85 -7.05
N ALA A 64 11.41 15.93 -8.03
CA ALA A 64 11.76 15.89 -9.44
C ALA A 64 12.56 17.12 -9.89
N SER A 65 12.39 18.28 -9.25
CA SER A 65 13.13 19.50 -9.57
C SER A 65 14.65 19.36 -9.42
N GLU A 66 15.10 18.40 -8.61
CA GLU A 66 16.52 18.09 -8.40
C GLU A 66 17.13 17.20 -9.50
N TYR A 67 16.30 16.62 -10.38
CA TYR A 67 16.72 15.67 -11.41
C TYR A 67 16.18 16.04 -12.81
N PRO A 68 16.74 17.09 -13.46
CA PRO A 68 16.34 17.47 -14.81
C PRO A 68 16.43 16.31 -15.81
N GLY A 69 15.35 16.09 -16.57
CA GLY A 69 15.27 15.02 -17.58
C GLY A 69 14.69 13.70 -17.08
N ILE A 70 14.39 13.57 -15.79
CA ILE A 70 13.64 12.43 -15.24
C ILE A 70 12.14 12.71 -15.38
N SER A 71 11.43 11.80 -16.05
CA SER A 71 9.97 11.86 -16.12
C SER A 71 9.34 11.25 -14.87
N TYR A 72 8.19 11.76 -14.42
CA TYR A 72 7.48 11.15 -13.29
C TYR A 72 5.96 11.22 -13.43
N LEU A 73 5.28 10.37 -12.68
CA LEU A 73 3.82 10.30 -12.62
C LEU A 73 3.38 9.95 -11.19
N VAL A 74 2.44 10.70 -10.65
CA VAL A 74 1.65 10.28 -9.48
C VAL A 74 0.41 9.55 -9.98
N THR A 75 0.22 8.28 -9.60
CA THR A 75 -0.93 7.49 -10.06
C THR A 75 -2.19 7.81 -9.26
N ALA A 76 -3.33 7.30 -9.72
CA ALA A 76 -4.50 7.17 -8.85
C ALA A 76 -4.15 6.29 -7.62
N PRO A 77 -4.80 6.53 -6.46
CA PRO A 77 -4.73 5.58 -5.36
C PRO A 77 -5.46 4.28 -5.74
N LEU A 78 -5.43 3.27 -4.86
CA LEU A 78 -6.15 2.02 -5.11
C LEU A 78 -7.65 2.26 -5.34
N GLY A 79 -8.26 3.13 -4.54
CA GLY A 79 -9.67 3.45 -4.70
C GLY A 79 -10.58 2.22 -4.54
N LEU A 80 -11.76 2.29 -5.15
CA LEU A 80 -12.69 1.17 -5.27
C LEU A 80 -12.34 0.30 -6.49
N HIS A 81 -11.20 -0.38 -6.41
CA HIS A 81 -10.77 -1.30 -7.46
C HIS A 81 -11.42 -2.68 -7.31
N GLU A 82 -11.91 -3.29 -8.39
CA GLU A 82 -12.63 -4.58 -8.35
C GLU A 82 -11.81 -5.70 -7.70
N LEU A 83 -10.50 -5.78 -7.96
CA LEU A 83 -9.58 -6.72 -7.30
C LEU A 83 -9.54 -6.61 -5.76
N LEU A 84 -9.93 -5.48 -5.16
CA LEU A 84 -10.05 -5.39 -3.70
C LEU A 84 -11.21 -6.27 -3.19
N VAL A 85 -12.24 -6.52 -4.00
CA VAL A 85 -13.31 -7.46 -3.66
C VAL A 85 -12.74 -8.86 -3.47
N ASP A 86 -11.84 -9.29 -4.36
CA ASP A 86 -11.18 -10.60 -4.26
C ASP A 86 -10.30 -10.70 -3.01
N VAL A 87 -9.53 -9.64 -2.72
CA VAL A 87 -8.70 -9.59 -1.50
C VAL A 87 -9.56 -9.64 -0.24
N MET A 88 -10.67 -8.89 -0.19
CA MET A 88 -11.60 -8.91 0.93
C MET A 88 -12.25 -10.29 1.09
N LYS A 89 -12.73 -10.88 0.00
CA LYS A 89 -13.34 -12.21 -0.01
C LYS A 89 -12.35 -13.27 0.49
N ASP A 90 -11.15 -13.30 -0.06
CA ASP A 90 -10.07 -14.21 0.37
C ASP A 90 -9.81 -14.09 1.88
N ARG A 91 -9.78 -12.86 2.40
CA ARG A 91 -9.53 -12.63 3.83
C ARG A 91 -10.69 -13.05 4.71
N ILE A 92 -11.94 -12.81 4.28
CA ILE A 92 -13.16 -13.27 4.95
C ILE A 92 -13.20 -14.80 4.99
N ASP A 93 -13.03 -15.46 3.85
CA ASP A 93 -13.10 -16.92 3.73
C ASP A 93 -12.04 -17.61 4.59
N TYR A 94 -10.82 -17.06 4.61
CA TYR A 94 -9.75 -17.56 5.48
C TYR A 94 -10.11 -17.40 6.96
N CYS A 95 -10.59 -16.22 7.38
CA CYS A 95 -10.97 -15.97 8.76
C CYS A 95 -12.15 -16.86 9.22
N LEU A 96 -13.15 -17.09 8.36
CA LEU A 96 -14.24 -18.02 8.63
C LEU A 96 -13.73 -19.46 8.77
N SER A 97 -12.79 -19.87 7.92
CA SER A 97 -12.16 -21.20 8.00
C SER A 97 -11.37 -21.38 9.30
N HIS A 98 -10.65 -20.35 9.74
CA HIS A 98 -9.96 -20.36 11.02
C HIS A 98 -10.93 -20.44 12.20
N ALA A 99 -11.97 -19.61 12.20
CA ALA A 99 -12.98 -19.60 13.25
C ALA A 99 -13.76 -20.94 13.35
N ALA A 100 -13.83 -21.70 12.25
CA ALA A 100 -14.37 -23.05 12.20
C ALA A 100 -13.36 -24.15 12.60
N GLY A 101 -12.13 -23.80 12.99
CA GLY A 101 -11.09 -24.73 13.42
C GLY A 101 -10.42 -25.52 12.28
N LYS A 102 -10.52 -25.04 11.02
CA LYS A 102 -10.02 -25.79 9.85
C LYS A 102 -8.60 -25.40 9.44
N VAL A 103 -8.17 -24.18 9.75
CA VAL A 103 -6.85 -23.64 9.43
C VAL A 103 -6.31 -22.84 10.61
N ASP A 104 -4.99 -22.63 10.64
CA ASP A 104 -4.33 -21.76 11.61
C ASP A 104 -4.70 -20.28 11.41
N GLU A 105 -4.41 -19.45 12.43
CA GLU A 105 -4.70 -18.02 12.38
C GLU A 105 -3.92 -17.34 11.24
N CYS A 106 -4.55 -16.39 10.53
CA CYS A 106 -3.87 -15.70 9.44
C CYS A 106 -2.78 -14.75 9.99
N ALA A 107 -1.77 -14.46 9.18
CA ALA A 107 -0.64 -13.61 9.59
C ALA A 107 -1.04 -12.21 10.12
N VAL A 108 -2.19 -11.68 9.69
CA VAL A 108 -2.71 -10.37 10.14
C VAL A 108 -3.40 -10.48 11.50
N CYS A 109 -4.07 -11.59 11.77
CA CYS A 109 -4.75 -11.82 13.04
C CYS A 109 -3.83 -12.40 14.11
N ALA A 110 -2.73 -13.03 13.71
CA ALA A 110 -1.77 -13.71 14.57
C ALA A 110 -1.48 -12.93 15.86
N GLY A 111 -1.86 -13.51 17.00
CA GLY A 111 -1.58 -12.93 18.33
C GLY A 111 -2.52 -11.79 18.76
N THR A 112 -3.50 -11.42 17.92
CA THR A 112 -4.49 -10.39 18.26
C THR A 112 -5.72 -10.97 18.97
N GLY A 113 -5.97 -12.27 18.82
CA GLY A 113 -7.15 -12.96 19.36
C GLY A 113 -8.48 -12.53 18.71
N ARG A 114 -8.44 -11.78 17.60
CA ARG A 114 -9.64 -11.20 16.96
C ARG A 114 -10.35 -12.13 15.97
N CYS A 115 -9.67 -13.13 15.43
CA CYS A 115 -10.22 -14.02 14.40
C CYS A 115 -11.16 -15.08 14.99
N LYS A 116 -12.25 -14.65 15.62
CA LYS A 116 -13.20 -15.53 16.32
C LYS A 116 -14.62 -15.05 16.07
N MET A 117 -15.53 -16.00 15.87
CA MET A 117 -16.97 -15.69 15.85
C MET A 117 -17.39 -15.21 17.24
N LYS A 118 -18.09 -14.08 17.28
CA LYS A 118 -18.71 -13.56 18.50
C LYS A 118 -20.21 -13.67 18.34
N LEU A 119 -20.86 -14.35 19.28
CA LEU A 119 -22.29 -14.25 19.46
C LEU A 119 -22.53 -13.23 20.57
N GLN A 120 -23.29 -12.18 20.28
CA GLN A 120 -23.87 -11.39 21.36
C GLN A 120 -25.05 -12.19 21.90
N ASP A 121 -24.97 -12.60 23.17
CA ASP A 121 -26.14 -13.12 23.86
C ASP A 121 -27.20 -12.01 23.89
N SER A 122 -28.36 -12.25 23.29
CA SER A 122 -29.55 -11.44 23.52
C SER A 122 -30.01 -11.67 24.97
N LYS A 123 -29.45 -10.92 25.92
CA LYS A 123 -30.04 -10.68 27.24
C LYS A 123 -30.28 -9.17 27.31
N SER A 124 -31.53 -8.75 27.10
CA SER A 124 -32.61 -8.61 28.11
C SER A 124 -32.55 -7.26 28.80
#